data_AF-A0A327J9N3-F1
#
_entry.id   AF-A0A327J9N3-F1
#
_cell.length_a   1.000
_cell.length_b   1.000
_cell.length_c   1.000
_cell.angle_alpha   90.00
_cell.angle_beta   90.00
_cell.angle_gamma   90.00
#
_symmetry.space_group_name_H-M   'P 1'
#
loop_
_entity.id
_entity.type
_entity.pdbx_description
1 polymer ?
#
loop_
_entity_poly.entity_id
_entity_poly.type
_entity_poly.pdbx_seq_one_letter_code
_entity_poly.pdbx_strand_id
1 'polypeptide(L)'
;MDKRLLVLSLILCCCFKPLVSCAKNPFEKDTRARELKYQYQVLKDDEKYKMEGKILNLTPSGYMTVEEYENLSEYKDKNNLQLDIPKIQTPSDFKYIPHPTYRIVKYNDPPGAAELRLGKRLYLNRLVNAQGIVSPDYTKLVYPAVYYYSDSASVACDLFEIPLDTADTNLNRILKANVAKRLPDPILSTDKSIDNYAAFRTLTPVDFSSDGTKLLIKEKIGSREDGIWQTSLFVYDFNNKVDYDVDEIRDAIVYFWKEYMDVNLDDNRWDIYPLGFEKDDPERIIVQAFAYTGEKPIFLGTWSVDYQGNQSRLISFDKNVEPSVSINGYKVIKDGVESFDAVEKLEELEKRETKQMRKDYKQARKEAVNQIKDEYSFAVKGLNQDYKDEYRDYRKLRALSGATENVELQEAYKKYLIDQLNKDINKSEKQMIKLQKEIEKTDSKLEKLYEENGQSSKSKTLPNVQNEDTAKG
;
A
#
# COMPACT_ATOMS: atom_id res chain seq x y z
N MET A 1 -37.67 -63.23 36.37
CA MET A 1 -36.98 -64.36 37.01
C MET A 1 -36.75 -65.43 35.96
N ASP A 2 -35.64 -66.14 36.12
CA ASP A 2 -35.26 -67.40 35.49
C ASP A 2 -34.41 -67.46 34.20
N LYS A 3 -33.32 -68.22 34.39
CA LYS A 3 -32.52 -69.01 33.43
C LYS A 3 -31.44 -68.34 32.60
N ARG A 4 -30.36 -67.85 33.24
CA ARG A 4 -28.97 -67.87 32.70
C ARG A 4 -27.88 -67.86 33.79
N LEU A 5 -28.10 -68.60 34.88
CA LEU A 5 -27.17 -68.65 36.03
C LEU A 5 -26.98 -70.11 36.45
N LEU A 6 -26.54 -70.97 35.51
CA LEU A 6 -26.21 -72.38 35.80
C LEU A 6 -25.47 -73.08 34.63
N VAL A 7 -24.55 -72.37 33.97
CA VAL A 7 -23.57 -72.99 33.03
C VAL A 7 -22.15 -72.52 33.39
N LEU A 8 -21.95 -72.18 34.67
CA LEU A 8 -20.69 -71.64 35.22
C LEU A 8 -20.01 -72.65 36.16
N SER A 9 -20.41 -73.93 36.17
CA SER A 9 -19.94 -74.91 37.16
C SER A 9 -19.56 -76.30 36.65
N LEU A 10 -19.56 -76.57 35.35
CA LEU A 10 -18.99 -77.83 34.84
C LEU A 10 -18.33 -77.61 33.48
N ILE A 11 -17.00 -77.63 33.49
CA ILE A 11 -16.02 -78.11 32.48
C ILE A 11 -14.70 -77.34 32.71
N LEU A 12 -14.20 -77.34 33.95
CA LEU A 12 -12.78 -77.08 34.18
C LEU A 12 -12.26 -77.88 35.39
N CYS A 13 -12.72 -79.11 35.50
CA CYS A 13 -11.96 -80.19 36.12
C CYS A 13 -11.49 -81.08 34.98
N CYS A 14 -10.22 -80.94 34.57
CA CYS A 14 -9.36 -82.05 34.18
C CYS A 14 -7.94 -81.52 33.87
N CYS A 15 -6.97 -82.13 34.55
CA CYS A 15 -5.56 -82.23 34.19
C CYS A 15 -4.61 -81.10 34.64
N PHE A 16 -4.39 -81.05 35.95
CA PHE A 16 -3.04 -80.80 36.49
C PHE A 16 -2.16 -82.03 36.27
N LYS A 17 -0.95 -81.83 35.71
CA LYS A 17 0.28 -82.53 36.12
C LYS A 17 1.48 -81.56 36.03
N PRO A 18 2.49 -81.73 36.89
CA PRO A 18 3.38 -80.65 37.32
C PRO A 18 4.68 -80.62 36.50
N LEU A 19 5.25 -79.43 36.35
CA LEU A 19 6.66 -79.28 36.00
C LEU A 19 7.27 -78.18 36.85
N VAL A 20 8.06 -78.65 37.82
CA VAL A 20 8.99 -77.88 38.63
C VAL A 20 9.95 -77.14 37.71
N SER A 21 10.00 -75.81 37.79
CA SER A 21 11.27 -75.09 37.69
C SER A 21 11.13 -73.66 38.22
N CYS A 22 11.95 -73.37 39.23
CA CYS A 22 12.36 -72.04 39.69
C CYS A 22 11.24 -71.04 40.03
N ALA A 23 10.83 -71.03 41.29
CA ALA A 23 10.13 -69.90 41.88
C ALA A 23 11.00 -68.63 41.77
N LYS A 24 10.76 -67.82 40.75
CA LYS A 24 11.16 -66.40 40.76
C LYS A 24 10.05 -65.63 41.48
N ASN A 25 10.44 -64.86 42.48
CA ASN A 25 9.53 -64.05 43.29
C ASN A 25 8.56 -63.24 42.39
N PRO A 26 7.23 -63.32 42.61
CA PRO A 26 6.24 -62.55 41.85
C PRO A 26 6.25 -61.04 42.20
N PHE A 27 7.14 -60.63 43.10
CA PHE A 27 7.32 -59.25 43.57
C PHE A 27 8.61 -58.57 43.10
N GLU A 28 9.41 -59.19 42.22
CA GLU A 28 10.56 -58.51 41.62
C GLU A 28 10.07 -57.56 40.50
N LYS A 29 9.42 -56.47 40.92
CA LYS A 29 8.94 -55.40 40.02
C LYS A 29 10.15 -54.62 39.54
N ASP A 30 10.50 -54.81 38.28
CA ASP A 30 11.60 -54.16 37.58
C ASP A 30 11.35 -52.63 37.49
N THR A 31 11.72 -51.89 38.53
CA THR A 31 11.42 -50.45 38.70
C THR A 31 12.00 -49.61 37.58
N ARG A 32 13.25 -49.86 37.20
CA ARG A 32 13.97 -49.13 36.16
C ARG A 32 13.43 -49.36 34.74
N ALA A 33 12.92 -50.55 34.44
CA ALA A 33 12.23 -50.81 33.16
C ALA A 33 10.90 -50.03 33.05
N ARG A 34 10.18 -49.83 34.16
CA ARG A 34 8.99 -48.98 34.19
C ARG A 34 9.34 -47.51 34.07
N GLU A 35 10.44 -47.09 34.70
CA GLU A 35 10.95 -45.72 34.65
C GLU A 35 11.35 -45.32 33.22
N LEU A 36 12.13 -46.16 32.52
CA LEU A 36 12.49 -45.94 31.11
C LEU A 36 11.26 -45.82 30.20
N LYS A 37 10.27 -46.70 30.41
CA LYS A 37 9.01 -46.65 29.65
C LYS A 37 8.20 -45.39 29.95
N TYR A 38 8.20 -44.95 31.20
CA TYR A 38 7.54 -43.72 31.63
C TYR A 38 8.23 -42.49 31.03
N GLN A 39 9.57 -42.41 31.09
CA GLN A 39 10.35 -41.32 30.50
C GLN A 39 10.11 -41.19 28.99
N TYR A 40 10.15 -42.29 28.25
CA TYR A 40 9.79 -42.29 26.82
C TYR A 40 8.37 -41.76 26.57
N GLN A 41 7.42 -42.15 27.42
CA GLN A 41 6.03 -41.73 27.29
C GLN A 41 5.87 -40.22 27.55
N VAL A 42 6.53 -39.68 28.58
CA VAL A 42 6.56 -38.25 28.89
C VAL A 42 7.17 -37.46 27.73
N LEU A 43 8.35 -37.86 27.24
CA LEU A 43 9.01 -37.17 26.12
C LEU A 43 8.18 -37.19 24.83
N LYS A 44 7.47 -38.30 24.58
CA LYS A 44 6.56 -38.40 23.44
C LYS A 44 5.34 -37.48 23.59
N ASP A 45 4.79 -37.38 24.79
CA ASP A 45 3.68 -36.48 25.08
C ASP A 45 4.12 -35.00 24.98
N ASP A 46 5.34 -34.66 25.42
CA ASP A 46 5.93 -33.32 25.25
C ASP A 46 6.10 -32.93 23.78
N GLU A 47 6.61 -33.83 22.93
CA GLU A 47 6.71 -33.58 21.48
C GLU A 47 5.33 -33.43 20.83
N LYS A 48 4.32 -34.15 21.33
CA LYS A 48 2.94 -34.00 20.90
C LYS A 48 2.40 -32.61 21.28
N TYR A 49 2.66 -32.13 22.50
CA TYR A 49 2.30 -30.77 22.92
C TYR A 49 2.99 -29.69 22.08
N LYS A 50 4.28 -29.85 21.74
CA LYS A 50 5.01 -28.93 20.85
C LYS A 50 4.38 -28.86 19.47
N MET A 51 3.99 -30.00 18.90
CA MET A 51 3.30 -30.06 17.60
C MET A 51 1.94 -29.35 17.66
N GLU A 52 1.12 -29.65 18.67
CA GLU A 52 -0.19 -29.01 18.86
C GLU A 52 -0.05 -27.49 19.06
N GLY A 53 0.96 -27.04 19.82
CA GLY A 53 1.30 -25.63 20.00
C GLY A 53 1.70 -24.93 18.71
N LYS A 54 2.59 -25.54 17.90
CA LYS A 54 2.95 -25.01 16.57
C LYS A 54 1.73 -24.91 15.64
N ILE A 55 0.82 -25.88 15.68
CA ILE A 55 -0.42 -25.87 14.88
C ILE A 55 -1.39 -24.78 15.35
N LEU A 56 -1.50 -24.56 16.65
CA LEU A 56 -2.31 -23.47 17.21
C LEU A 56 -1.77 -22.10 16.82
N ASN A 57 -0.45 -21.90 16.91
CA ASN A 57 0.20 -20.63 16.60
C ASN A 57 0.16 -20.27 15.10
N LEU A 58 -0.11 -21.23 14.20
CA LEU A 58 -0.35 -20.96 12.78
C LEU A 58 -1.63 -20.16 12.51
N THR A 59 -2.59 -20.18 13.44
CA THR A 59 -3.81 -19.38 13.34
C THR A 59 -3.94 -18.49 14.57
N PRO A 60 -3.79 -17.16 14.45
CA PRO A 60 -3.91 -16.27 15.60
C PRO A 60 -5.28 -16.47 16.24
N SER A 61 -5.29 -16.76 17.53
CA SER A 61 -6.48 -17.19 18.28
C SER A 61 -7.47 -16.05 18.55
N GLY A 62 -7.16 -14.82 18.10
CA GLY A 62 -7.90 -13.60 18.39
C GLY A 62 -7.65 -13.06 19.80
N TYR A 63 -7.04 -13.85 20.69
CA TYR A 63 -6.53 -13.41 21.98
C TYR A 63 -5.05 -13.07 21.83
N MET A 64 -4.68 -11.87 22.23
CA MET A 64 -3.35 -11.32 22.08
C MET A 64 -2.73 -11.12 23.47
N THR A 65 -1.43 -11.36 23.58
CA THR A 65 -0.69 -11.09 24.82
C THR A 65 -0.52 -9.58 25.03
N VAL A 66 -0.25 -9.16 26.27
CA VAL A 66 -0.02 -7.74 26.60
C VAL A 66 1.17 -7.18 25.81
N GLU A 67 2.24 -7.97 25.67
CA GLU A 67 3.44 -7.59 24.90
C GLU A 67 3.15 -7.38 23.41
N GLU A 68 2.34 -8.25 22.79
CA GLU A 68 1.90 -8.08 21.40
C GLU A 68 1.00 -6.84 21.23
N TYR A 69 0.16 -6.51 22.23
CA TYR A 69 -0.62 -5.28 22.24
C TYR A 69 0.27 -4.05 22.32
N GLU A 70 1.24 -4.04 23.23
CA GLU A 70 2.17 -2.93 23.42
C GLU A 70 2.96 -2.65 22.14
N ASN A 71 3.50 -3.69 21.49
CA ASN A 71 4.20 -3.59 20.21
C ASN A 71 3.32 -3.02 19.07
N LEU A 72 2.04 -3.40 19.03
CA LEU A 72 1.10 -2.84 18.04
C LEU A 72 0.67 -1.41 18.37
N SER A 73 0.71 -1.04 19.65
CA SER A 73 0.32 0.28 20.17
C SER A 73 1.46 1.30 20.18
N GLU A 74 2.69 0.89 19.86
CA GLU A 74 3.82 1.79 19.74
C GLU A 74 3.49 2.97 18.81
N TYR A 75 3.88 4.17 19.25
CA TYR A 75 3.58 5.41 18.56
C TYR A 75 4.20 5.40 17.15
N LYS A 76 3.35 5.39 16.12
CA LYS A 76 3.75 5.54 14.72
C LYS A 76 3.64 7.01 14.33
N ASP A 77 4.72 7.58 13.81
CA ASP A 77 4.81 8.98 13.42
C ASP A 77 3.78 9.33 12.34
N LYS A 78 2.98 10.38 12.57
CA LYS A 78 1.83 10.74 11.70
C LYS A 78 2.22 11.04 10.25
N ASN A 79 3.45 11.47 10.01
CA ASN A 79 3.96 11.78 8.67
C ASN A 79 4.31 10.51 7.86
N ASN A 80 4.60 9.40 8.54
CA ASN A 80 4.92 8.10 7.92
C ASN A 80 3.76 7.10 7.97
N LEU A 81 2.61 7.49 8.51
CA LEU A 81 1.40 6.68 8.45
C LEU A 81 0.89 6.64 7.00
N GLN A 82 1.33 5.63 6.26
CA GLN A 82 0.55 5.11 5.15
C GLN A 82 -0.74 4.55 5.77
N LEU A 83 -1.79 5.38 5.75
CA LEU A 83 -3.13 4.90 5.96
C LEU A 83 -3.46 4.03 4.76
N ASP A 84 -3.20 2.73 4.89
CA ASP A 84 -3.87 1.74 4.06
C ASP A 84 -5.36 1.99 4.29
N ILE A 85 -5.98 2.65 3.30
CA ILE A 85 -7.43 2.79 3.27
C ILE A 85 -7.91 1.36 3.43
N PRO A 86 -8.61 1.01 4.54
CA PRO A 86 -9.13 -0.32 4.68
C PRO A 86 -9.95 -0.54 3.43
N LYS A 87 -9.49 -1.44 2.55
CA LYS A 87 -10.28 -1.88 1.43
C LYS A 87 -11.51 -2.48 2.10
N ILE A 88 -12.56 -1.69 2.19
CA ILE A 88 -13.88 -2.17 2.57
C ILE A 88 -14.08 -3.28 1.56
N GLN A 89 -13.95 -4.54 1.98
CA GLN A 89 -14.31 -5.67 1.14
C GLN A 89 -15.80 -5.46 0.92
N THR A 90 -16.13 -4.83 -0.20
CA THR A 90 -17.51 -4.57 -0.57
C THR A 90 -18.18 -5.95 -0.57
N PRO A 91 -19.13 -6.20 0.34
CA PRO A 91 -19.90 -7.43 0.30
C PRO A 91 -20.45 -7.55 -1.11
N SER A 92 -20.31 -8.73 -1.73
CA SER A 92 -20.70 -8.99 -3.12
C SER A 92 -22.20 -8.85 -3.42
N ASP A 93 -22.97 -8.35 -2.45
CA ASP A 93 -24.42 -8.15 -2.48
C ASP A 93 -24.80 -6.67 -2.73
N PHE A 94 -23.84 -5.77 -2.98
CA PHE A 94 -24.16 -4.39 -3.27
C PHE A 94 -24.59 -4.19 -4.73
N LYS A 95 -25.85 -3.77 -4.88
CA LYS A 95 -26.40 -3.05 -6.04
C LYS A 95 -25.43 -1.94 -6.45
N TYR A 96 -25.04 -1.92 -7.73
CA TYR A 96 -24.10 -0.96 -8.31
C TYR A 96 -24.30 0.47 -7.76
N ILE A 97 -23.22 1.02 -7.22
CA ILE A 97 -23.14 2.40 -6.80
C ILE A 97 -22.31 3.13 -7.87
N PRO A 98 -22.84 4.17 -8.52
CA PRO A 98 -22.13 4.90 -9.55
C PRO A 98 -20.87 5.59 -8.99
N HIS A 99 -19.69 5.13 -9.42
CA HIS A 99 -18.42 5.76 -9.07
C HIS A 99 -18.10 6.90 -10.05
N PRO A 100 -17.83 8.12 -9.56
CA PRO A 100 -17.50 9.23 -10.44
C PRO A 100 -16.11 9.04 -11.05
N THR A 101 -16.00 9.22 -12.36
CA THR A 101 -14.72 9.27 -13.06
C THR A 101 -14.18 10.69 -13.08
N TYR A 102 -12.85 10.79 -13.06
CA TYR A 102 -12.15 12.07 -12.99
C TYR A 102 -11.16 12.21 -14.15
N ARG A 103 -11.08 13.41 -14.73
CA ARG A 103 -10.13 13.74 -15.79
C ARG A 103 -9.37 15.01 -15.43
N ILE A 104 -8.09 15.04 -15.81
CA ILE A 104 -7.22 16.21 -15.69
C ILE A 104 -7.48 17.12 -16.89
N VAL A 105 -7.79 18.39 -16.61
CA VAL A 105 -8.01 19.44 -17.61
C VAL A 105 -7.15 20.64 -17.26
N LYS A 106 -6.85 21.48 -18.26
CA LYS A 106 -6.14 22.74 -18.06
C LYS A 106 -6.93 23.66 -17.12
N TYR A 107 -6.22 24.32 -16.21
CA TYR A 107 -6.85 25.14 -15.17
C TYR A 107 -7.45 26.42 -15.76
N ASN A 108 -6.63 27.15 -16.52
CA ASN A 108 -6.89 28.48 -17.07
C ASN A 108 -7.23 28.41 -18.57
N ASP A 109 -8.24 27.62 -18.92
CA ASP A 109 -8.72 27.44 -20.30
C ASP A 109 -10.23 27.79 -20.36
N PRO A 110 -10.64 28.88 -21.04
CA PRO A 110 -9.80 29.85 -21.75
C PRO A 110 -8.95 30.75 -20.80
N PRO A 111 -7.89 31.41 -21.31
CA PRO A 111 -7.04 32.29 -20.50
C PRO A 111 -7.82 33.38 -19.76
N GLY A 112 -7.50 33.59 -18.48
CA GLY A 112 -8.17 34.55 -17.60
C GLY A 112 -9.48 34.05 -16.99
N ALA A 113 -9.97 32.86 -17.33
CA ALA A 113 -11.24 32.33 -16.82
C ALA A 113 -11.17 31.84 -15.36
N ALA A 114 -9.97 31.68 -14.80
CA ALA A 114 -9.77 31.28 -13.42
C ALA A 114 -10.37 32.31 -12.45
N GLU A 115 -11.44 31.95 -11.74
CA GLU A 115 -12.12 32.83 -10.79
C GLU A 115 -12.61 32.05 -9.57
N LEU A 116 -12.38 32.62 -8.38
CA LEU A 116 -12.86 32.05 -7.13
C LEU A 116 -14.33 32.44 -6.91
N ARG A 117 -15.20 31.42 -6.81
CA ARG A 117 -16.63 31.62 -6.57
C ARG A 117 -16.97 31.40 -5.10
N LEU A 118 -17.37 32.47 -4.41
CA LEU A 118 -17.82 32.42 -3.02
C LEU A 118 -19.26 31.90 -2.95
N GLY A 119 -19.43 30.65 -2.51
CA GLY A 119 -20.75 30.02 -2.36
C GLY A 119 -21.38 30.28 -0.99
N LYS A 120 -22.70 30.03 -0.87
CA LYS A 120 -23.46 30.14 0.41
C LYS A 120 -22.84 29.32 1.55
N ARG A 121 -22.14 28.23 1.22
CA ARG A 121 -21.47 27.34 2.19
C ARG A 121 -20.39 28.06 3.00
N LEU A 122 -19.79 29.12 2.47
CA LEU A 122 -18.78 29.90 3.17
C LEU A 122 -19.35 30.53 4.45
N TYR A 123 -20.54 31.13 4.36
CA TYR A 123 -21.18 31.78 5.51
C TYR A 123 -21.60 30.79 6.60
N LEU A 124 -21.93 29.55 6.22
CA LEU A 124 -22.32 28.50 7.16
C LEU A 124 -21.10 27.89 7.86
N ASN A 125 -20.07 27.53 7.08
CA ASN A 125 -18.92 26.79 7.58
C ASN A 125 -17.82 27.71 8.12
N ARG A 126 -17.88 29.02 7.82
CA ARG A 126 -16.85 30.05 8.09
C ARG A 126 -15.49 29.81 7.43
N LEU A 127 -15.28 28.62 6.88
CA LEU A 127 -14.08 28.19 6.16
C LEU A 127 -14.49 27.33 4.96
N VAL A 128 -13.96 27.66 3.78
CA VAL A 128 -14.10 26.83 2.58
C VAL A 128 -12.76 26.80 1.84
N ASN A 129 -12.31 25.59 1.49
CA ASN A 129 -11.19 25.41 0.58
C ASN A 129 -11.72 25.40 -0.86
N ALA A 130 -11.21 26.30 -1.70
CA ALA A 130 -11.59 26.32 -3.11
C ALA A 130 -10.75 25.34 -3.93
N GLN A 131 -11.13 25.15 -5.19
CA GLN A 131 -10.39 24.29 -6.11
C GLN A 131 -9.01 24.90 -6.39
N GLY A 132 -7.96 24.15 -6.08
CA GLY A 132 -6.58 24.53 -6.36
C GLY A 132 -6.13 24.28 -7.79
N ILE A 133 -4.92 24.76 -8.08
CA ILE A 133 -4.18 24.56 -9.31
C ILE A 133 -3.01 23.60 -9.05
N VAL A 134 -2.72 22.73 -10.00
CA VAL A 134 -1.60 21.78 -9.93
C VAL A 134 -0.48 22.25 -10.85
N SER A 135 0.76 22.20 -10.36
CA SER A 135 1.97 22.54 -11.12
C SER A 135 2.09 21.72 -12.41
N PRO A 136 2.72 22.23 -13.48
CA PRO A 136 2.91 21.49 -14.73
C PRO A 136 3.61 20.13 -14.55
N ASP A 137 4.52 20.03 -13.57
CA ASP A 137 5.26 18.79 -13.26
C ASP A 137 4.53 17.84 -12.28
N TYR A 138 3.31 18.17 -11.86
CA TYR A 138 2.53 17.40 -10.87
C TYR A 138 3.25 17.17 -9.53
N THR A 139 4.14 18.08 -9.12
CA THR A 139 4.86 17.99 -7.84
C THR A 139 4.18 18.75 -6.71
N LYS A 140 3.35 19.76 -7.03
CA LYS A 140 2.72 20.64 -6.05
C LYS A 140 1.28 20.95 -6.44
N LEU A 141 0.43 21.11 -5.44
CA LEU A 141 -0.93 21.63 -5.56
C LEU A 141 -1.05 22.87 -4.70
N VAL A 142 -1.46 23.98 -5.31
CA VAL A 142 -1.68 25.25 -4.60
C VAL A 142 -3.16 25.54 -4.56
N TYR A 143 -3.71 25.78 -3.37
CA TYR A 143 -5.13 26.02 -3.19
C TYR A 143 -5.42 27.17 -2.23
N PRO A 144 -6.48 27.96 -2.50
CA PRO A 144 -6.91 29.02 -1.61
C PRO A 144 -7.84 28.47 -0.52
N ALA A 145 -7.55 28.83 0.72
CA ALA A 145 -8.43 28.67 1.87
C ALA A 145 -9.11 30.01 2.15
N VAL A 146 -10.44 30.02 2.15
CA VAL A 146 -11.25 31.23 2.30
C VAL A 146 -11.95 31.23 3.64
N TYR A 147 -11.76 32.30 4.39
CA TYR A 147 -12.27 32.52 5.74
C TYR A 147 -13.34 33.61 5.73
N TYR A 148 -14.40 33.39 6.49
CA TYR A 148 -15.43 34.39 6.73
C TYR A 148 -15.46 34.79 8.20
N TYR A 149 -15.26 36.07 8.45
CA TYR A 149 -15.29 36.68 9.77
C TYR A 149 -16.67 37.29 10.00
N SER A 150 -17.40 36.77 10.99
CA SER A 150 -18.74 37.23 11.31
C SER A 150 -18.77 38.66 11.83
N ASP A 151 -17.71 39.09 12.51
CA ASP A 151 -17.70 40.31 13.30
C ASP A 151 -17.69 41.56 12.41
N SER A 152 -16.94 41.51 11.30
CA SER A 152 -16.93 42.54 10.26
C SER A 152 -17.73 42.16 9.00
N ALA A 153 -18.33 40.96 8.98
CA ALA A 153 -18.89 40.36 7.77
C ALA A 153 -17.89 40.28 6.59
N SER A 154 -16.59 40.21 6.89
CA SER A 154 -15.53 40.27 5.89
C SER A 154 -15.03 38.88 5.48
N VAL A 155 -14.48 38.80 4.27
CA VAL A 155 -13.83 37.60 3.74
C VAL A 155 -12.34 37.84 3.62
N ALA A 156 -11.54 36.90 4.12
CA ALA A 156 -10.09 36.86 3.89
C ALA A 156 -9.70 35.52 3.26
N CYS A 157 -8.52 35.47 2.66
CA CYS A 157 -8.01 34.31 1.97
C CYS A 157 -6.53 34.08 2.30
N ASP A 158 -6.16 32.82 2.49
CA ASP A 158 -4.78 32.36 2.56
C ASP A 158 -4.53 31.35 1.43
N LEU A 159 -3.35 31.37 0.84
CA LEU A 159 -2.95 30.45 -0.23
C LEU A 159 -1.96 29.43 0.32
N PHE A 160 -2.28 28.14 0.22
CA PHE A 160 -1.46 27.05 0.76
C PHE A 160 -0.89 26.15 -0.32
N GLU A 161 0.28 25.58 -0.05
CA GLU A 161 0.93 24.55 -0.86
C GLU A 161 0.72 23.15 -0.25
N ILE A 162 0.43 22.18 -1.10
CA ILE A 162 0.46 20.75 -0.79
C ILE A 162 1.50 20.09 -1.69
N PRO A 163 2.60 19.53 -1.14
CA PRO A 163 3.50 18.69 -1.91
C PRO A 163 2.79 17.39 -2.31
N LEU A 164 2.88 17.03 -3.58
CA LEU A 164 2.28 15.83 -4.14
C LEU A 164 3.29 14.67 -4.13
N ASP A 165 2.80 13.47 -3.83
CA ASP A 165 3.63 12.26 -3.81
C ASP A 165 4.02 11.83 -5.23
N THR A 166 5.31 11.68 -5.51
CA THR A 166 5.81 11.34 -6.85
C THR A 166 5.73 9.85 -7.20
N ALA A 167 5.33 8.97 -6.27
CA ALA A 167 5.29 7.53 -6.52
C ALA A 167 4.08 7.07 -7.36
N ASP A 168 2.95 7.78 -7.27
CA ASP A 168 1.66 7.39 -7.88
C ASP A 168 1.50 7.89 -9.33
N THR A 169 0.38 7.56 -9.98
CA THR A 169 -0.04 8.17 -11.26
C THR A 169 -0.53 9.60 -11.07
N ASN A 170 -0.31 10.50 -12.05
CA ASN A 170 -0.64 11.94 -11.93
C ASN A 170 -2.06 12.23 -11.41
N LEU A 171 -3.07 11.47 -11.84
CA LEU A 171 -4.44 11.63 -11.37
C LEU A 171 -4.59 11.24 -9.89
N ASN A 172 -4.01 10.10 -9.51
CA ASN A 172 -4.07 9.61 -8.13
C ASN A 172 -3.31 10.53 -7.17
N ARG A 173 -2.21 11.14 -7.59
CA ARG A 173 -1.48 12.14 -6.81
C ARG A 173 -2.39 13.30 -6.40
N ILE A 174 -3.17 13.81 -7.36
CA ILE A 174 -4.09 14.93 -7.13
C ILE A 174 -5.28 14.49 -6.27
N LEU A 175 -5.84 13.30 -6.51
CA LEU A 175 -6.99 12.80 -5.75
C LEU A 175 -6.64 12.44 -4.29
N LYS A 176 -5.41 11.97 -4.03
CA LYS A 176 -4.90 11.67 -2.68
C LYS A 176 -4.41 12.93 -1.96
N ALA A 177 -4.29 14.07 -2.65
CA ALA A 177 -3.88 15.32 -2.03
C ALA A 177 -4.87 15.69 -0.92
N ASN A 178 -4.34 15.90 0.29
CA ASN A 178 -5.15 16.20 1.46
C ASN A 178 -4.58 17.43 2.16
N VAL A 179 -5.48 18.29 2.65
CA VAL A 179 -5.20 19.47 3.46
C VAL A 179 -4.33 19.15 4.67
N ALA A 180 -4.41 17.93 5.22
CA ALA A 180 -3.55 17.48 6.31
C ALA A 180 -2.04 17.45 5.95
N LYS A 181 -1.69 17.31 4.66
CA LYS A 181 -0.31 17.27 4.16
C LYS A 181 0.20 18.65 3.70
N ARG A 182 -0.58 19.72 3.88
CA ARG A 182 -0.17 21.07 3.46
C ARG A 182 1.04 21.56 4.25
N LEU A 183 1.81 22.45 3.64
CA LEU A 183 2.79 23.25 4.38
C LEU A 183 2.06 24.14 5.40
N PRO A 184 2.56 24.26 6.64
CA PRO A 184 1.86 24.96 7.72
C PRO A 184 1.74 26.46 7.44
N ASP A 185 2.76 27.05 6.83
CA ASP A 185 2.81 28.46 6.51
C ASP A 185 2.17 28.72 5.14
N PRO A 186 1.24 29.69 5.04
CA PRO A 186 0.69 30.09 3.76
C PRO A 186 1.76 30.77 2.90
N ILE A 187 1.67 30.56 1.60
CA ILE A 187 2.51 31.23 0.59
C ILE A 187 2.18 32.73 0.54
N LEU A 188 0.89 33.05 0.57
CA LEU A 188 0.38 34.42 0.49
C LEU A 188 -0.89 34.51 1.34
N SER A 189 -1.06 35.64 2.03
CA SER A 189 -2.20 35.91 2.90
C SER A 189 -2.74 37.30 2.63
N THR A 190 -4.05 37.41 2.48
CA THR A 190 -4.72 38.72 2.42
C THR A 190 -4.75 39.38 3.80
N ASP A 191 -4.99 40.68 3.80
CA ASP A 191 -5.24 41.44 5.02
C ASP A 191 -6.48 40.92 5.80
N LYS A 192 -6.30 40.69 7.09
CA LYS A 192 -7.32 40.18 8.04
C LYS A 192 -7.88 41.28 8.94
N SER A 193 -7.58 42.55 8.64
CA SER A 193 -8.16 43.70 9.34
C SER A 193 -9.70 43.68 9.32
N ILE A 194 -10.27 44.06 10.46
CA ILE A 194 -11.72 44.10 10.73
C ILE A 194 -12.32 45.47 10.34
N ASP A 195 -11.46 46.43 9.99
CA ASP A 195 -11.84 47.84 9.83
C ASP A 195 -12.83 48.10 8.69
N ASN A 196 -12.83 47.23 7.67
CA ASN A 196 -13.70 47.35 6.50
C ASN A 196 -14.90 46.40 6.61
N TYR A 197 -16.06 46.96 6.97
CA TYR A 197 -17.32 46.23 7.02
C TYR A 197 -17.69 45.66 5.65
N ALA A 198 -18.10 44.39 5.62
CA ALA A 198 -18.54 43.66 4.43
C ALA A 198 -17.53 43.62 3.25
N ALA A 199 -16.24 43.85 3.53
CA ALA A 199 -15.18 43.73 2.54
C ALA A 199 -14.86 42.27 2.22
N PHE A 200 -14.61 41.97 0.94
CA PHE A 200 -14.06 40.69 0.52
C PHE A 200 -12.66 40.88 -0.06
N ARG A 201 -11.74 40.03 0.40
CA ARG A 201 -10.38 39.90 -0.11
C ARG A 201 -10.15 38.45 -0.49
N THR A 202 -9.91 38.19 -1.77
CA THR A 202 -9.78 36.83 -2.29
C THR A 202 -8.54 36.68 -3.16
N LEU A 203 -7.76 35.63 -2.88
CA LEU A 203 -6.63 35.22 -3.71
C LEU A 203 -7.05 34.11 -4.65
N THR A 204 -6.83 34.31 -5.94
CA THR A 204 -7.08 33.31 -6.97
C THR A 204 -5.78 33.02 -7.70
N PRO A 205 -5.24 31.79 -7.65
CA PRO A 205 -4.14 31.42 -8.53
C PRO A 205 -4.65 31.46 -9.97
N VAL A 206 -3.90 32.10 -10.87
CA VAL A 206 -4.25 32.23 -12.29
C VAL A 206 -3.59 31.11 -13.07
N ASP A 207 -2.26 31.07 -13.12
CA ASP A 207 -1.51 30.00 -13.76
C ASP A 207 -0.04 29.94 -13.30
N PHE A 208 0.63 28.82 -13.61
CA PHE A 208 2.07 28.64 -13.45
C PHE A 208 2.85 29.13 -14.67
N SER A 209 4.10 29.55 -14.44
CA SER A 209 5.09 29.68 -15.52
C SER A 209 5.34 28.35 -16.22
N SER A 210 5.91 28.36 -17.43
CA SER A 210 6.22 27.15 -18.21
C SER A 210 6.99 26.10 -17.39
N ASP A 211 7.94 26.57 -16.59
CA ASP A 211 8.87 25.72 -15.83
C ASP A 211 8.33 25.36 -14.44
N GLY A 212 7.12 25.81 -14.09
CA GLY A 212 6.51 25.58 -12.78
C GLY A 212 7.19 26.27 -11.59
N THR A 213 8.17 27.15 -11.84
CA THR A 213 8.95 27.85 -10.80
C THR A 213 8.25 29.08 -10.24
N LYS A 214 7.30 29.67 -10.98
CA LYS A 214 6.52 30.83 -10.56
C LYS A 214 5.02 30.57 -10.66
N LEU A 215 4.25 31.21 -9.78
CA LEU A 215 2.79 31.21 -9.79
C LEU A 215 2.28 32.64 -9.87
N LEU A 216 1.45 32.90 -10.87
CA LEU A 216 0.69 34.14 -10.98
C LEU A 216 -0.57 34.04 -10.12
N ILE A 217 -0.77 35.01 -9.24
CA ILE A 217 -1.90 35.11 -8.33
C ILE A 217 -2.55 36.47 -8.54
N LYS A 218 -3.87 36.51 -8.48
CA LYS A 218 -4.62 37.77 -8.41
C LYS A 218 -5.30 37.91 -7.07
N GLU A 219 -5.16 39.06 -6.46
CA GLU A 219 -5.98 39.48 -5.34
C GLU A 219 -7.13 40.34 -5.85
N LYS A 220 -8.35 40.03 -5.41
CA LYS A 220 -9.49 40.92 -5.60
C LYS A 220 -9.93 41.47 -4.27
N ILE A 221 -9.99 42.80 -4.22
CA ILE A 221 -10.47 43.56 -3.08
C ILE A 221 -11.76 44.27 -3.51
N GLY A 222 -12.77 44.19 -2.67
CA GLY A 222 -14.03 44.88 -2.90
C GLY A 222 -14.94 44.84 -1.69
N SER A 223 -16.13 45.40 -1.85
CA SER A 223 -17.21 45.28 -0.88
C SER A 223 -18.37 44.50 -1.48
N ARG A 224 -19.06 43.71 -0.65
CA ARG A 224 -20.28 43.04 -1.06
C ARG A 224 -21.36 44.01 -1.55
N GLU A 225 -21.36 45.23 -1.05
CA GLU A 225 -22.36 46.25 -1.39
C GLU A 225 -21.96 47.09 -2.61
N ASP A 226 -20.67 47.42 -2.73
CA ASP A 226 -20.15 48.33 -3.75
C ASP A 226 -19.50 47.61 -4.95
N GLY A 227 -19.26 46.30 -4.82
CA GLY A 227 -18.60 45.47 -5.83
C GLY A 227 -17.07 45.49 -5.73
N ILE A 228 -16.40 45.15 -6.82
CA ILE A 228 -14.93 45.07 -6.89
C ILE A 228 -14.34 46.48 -6.93
N TRP A 229 -13.39 46.75 -6.04
CA TRP A 229 -12.64 48.01 -6.01
C TRP A 229 -11.38 47.91 -6.86
N GLN A 230 -10.62 46.83 -6.70
CA GLN A 230 -9.33 46.66 -7.35
C GLN A 230 -8.97 45.17 -7.46
N THR A 231 -8.41 44.81 -8.62
CA THR A 231 -7.60 43.60 -8.79
C THR A 231 -6.11 43.98 -8.77
N SER A 232 -5.35 43.38 -7.85
CA SER A 232 -3.88 43.45 -7.77
C SER A 232 -3.25 42.12 -8.17
N LEU A 233 -1.99 42.17 -8.61
CA LEU A 233 -1.27 41.02 -9.15
C LEU A 233 -0.07 40.70 -8.28
N PHE A 234 0.07 39.42 -7.96
CA PHE A 234 1.21 38.90 -7.22
C PHE A 234 1.85 37.78 -8.01
N VAL A 235 3.18 37.71 -7.97
CA VAL A 235 3.94 36.57 -8.47
C VAL A 235 4.69 35.94 -7.33
N TYR A 236 4.42 34.67 -7.07
CA TYR A 236 5.20 33.91 -6.11
C TYR A 236 6.27 33.08 -6.81
N ASP A 237 7.52 33.24 -6.38
CA ASP A 237 8.67 32.44 -6.84
C ASP A 237 8.96 31.33 -5.83
N PHE A 238 8.75 30.07 -6.24
CA PHE A 238 8.96 28.90 -5.37
C PHE A 238 10.44 28.63 -5.07
N ASN A 239 11.37 29.08 -5.92
CA ASN A 239 12.79 28.85 -5.72
C ASN A 239 13.34 29.74 -4.61
N ASN A 240 13.00 31.03 -4.68
CA ASN A 240 13.45 32.03 -3.72
C ASN A 240 12.52 32.15 -2.50
N LYS A 241 11.28 31.63 -2.58
CA LYS A 241 10.22 31.77 -1.58
C LYS A 241 9.88 33.23 -1.28
N VAL A 242 9.77 34.02 -2.34
CA VAL A 242 9.46 35.45 -2.30
C VAL A 242 8.27 35.71 -3.19
N ASP A 243 7.34 36.52 -2.70
CA ASP A 243 6.27 37.13 -3.47
C ASP A 243 6.69 38.53 -3.97
N TYR A 244 6.35 38.82 -5.22
CA TYR A 244 6.50 40.12 -5.85
C TYR A 244 5.10 40.71 -6.06
N ASP A 245 4.88 41.91 -5.54
CA ASP A 245 3.73 42.74 -5.90
C ASP A 245 4.01 43.39 -7.25
N VAL A 246 3.02 43.41 -8.14
CA VAL A 246 3.13 43.89 -9.52
C VAL A 246 2.09 44.99 -9.76
N ASP A 247 2.01 45.93 -8.84
CA ASP A 247 1.10 47.08 -8.91
C ASP A 247 1.54 48.10 -9.98
N GLU A 248 2.79 48.07 -10.44
CA GLU A 248 3.35 48.97 -11.47
C GLU A 248 2.58 48.92 -12.79
N ILE A 249 1.93 47.78 -13.09
CA ILE A 249 1.10 47.69 -14.30
C ILE A 249 -0.11 48.63 -14.23
N ARG A 250 -0.69 48.81 -13.03
CA ARG A 250 -1.82 49.71 -12.85
C ARG A 250 -1.38 51.16 -13.02
N ASP A 251 -0.26 51.51 -12.40
CA ASP A 251 0.34 52.84 -12.52
C ASP A 251 0.68 53.19 -13.97
N ALA A 252 1.23 52.23 -14.73
CA ALA A 252 1.55 52.42 -16.14
C ALA A 252 0.30 52.66 -17.00
N ILE A 253 -0.81 51.95 -16.73
CA ILE A 253 -2.08 52.14 -17.42
C ILE A 253 -2.64 53.54 -17.11
N VAL A 254 -2.69 53.92 -15.83
CA VAL A 254 -3.17 55.25 -15.41
C VAL A 254 -2.34 56.36 -16.03
N TYR A 255 -1.01 56.25 -15.95
CA TYR A 255 -0.08 57.20 -16.55
C TYR A 255 -0.30 57.35 -18.05
N PHE A 256 -0.42 56.24 -18.78
CA PHE A 256 -0.62 56.29 -20.22
C PHE A 256 -1.92 56.99 -20.61
N TRP A 257 -3.04 56.62 -19.98
CA TRP A 257 -4.34 57.19 -20.30
C TRP A 257 -4.43 58.67 -19.92
N LYS A 258 -3.77 59.06 -18.83
CA LYS A 258 -3.68 60.46 -18.42
C LYS A 258 -2.85 61.30 -19.39
N GLU A 259 -1.62 60.88 -19.69
CA GLU A 259 -0.67 61.68 -20.47
C GLU A 259 -0.95 61.67 -21.98
N TYR A 260 -1.37 60.53 -22.54
CA TYR A 260 -1.51 60.38 -23.99
C TYR A 260 -2.95 60.46 -24.49
N MET A 261 -3.93 60.19 -23.64
CA MET A 261 -5.36 60.16 -24.01
C MET A 261 -6.20 61.23 -23.30
N ASP A 262 -5.60 62.01 -22.38
CA ASP A 262 -6.26 63.06 -21.57
C ASP A 262 -7.47 62.52 -20.78
N VAL A 263 -7.38 61.27 -20.31
CA VAL A 263 -8.41 60.61 -19.50
C VAL A 263 -7.84 60.27 -18.14
N ASN A 264 -8.40 60.87 -17.09
CA ASN A 264 -8.09 60.48 -15.73
C ASN A 264 -8.86 59.21 -15.34
N LEU A 265 -8.14 58.09 -15.22
CA LEU A 265 -8.75 56.82 -14.83
C LEU A 265 -9.13 56.80 -13.34
N ASP A 266 -8.53 57.61 -12.49
CA ASP A 266 -8.87 57.67 -11.05
C ASP A 266 -10.31 58.17 -10.82
N ASP A 267 -10.85 58.97 -11.75
CA ASP A 267 -12.23 59.46 -11.71
C ASP A 267 -13.25 58.44 -12.22
N ASN A 268 -12.77 57.31 -12.76
CA ASN A 268 -13.58 56.31 -13.44
C ASN A 268 -13.41 54.93 -12.79
N ARG A 269 -14.47 54.11 -12.80
CA ARG A 269 -14.35 52.73 -12.34
C ARG A 269 -13.66 51.89 -13.42
N TRP A 270 -12.49 51.33 -13.14
CA TRP A 270 -11.76 50.47 -14.07
C TRP A 270 -11.05 49.35 -13.32
N ASP A 271 -10.74 48.25 -14.03
CA ASP A 271 -10.01 47.13 -13.44
C ASP A 271 -9.19 46.36 -14.47
N ILE A 272 -8.32 45.48 -13.96
CA ILE A 272 -7.44 44.63 -14.74
C ILE A 272 -7.82 43.15 -14.65
N TYR A 273 -7.59 42.43 -15.74
CA TYR A 273 -7.86 41.01 -15.90
C TYR A 273 -6.57 40.31 -16.32
N PRO A 274 -5.86 39.66 -15.40
CA PRO A 274 -4.68 38.89 -15.76
C PRO A 274 -5.10 37.65 -16.55
N LEU A 275 -4.43 37.44 -17.67
CA LEU A 275 -4.69 36.30 -18.53
C LEU A 275 -3.75 35.14 -18.22
N GLY A 276 -2.48 35.42 -17.92
CA GLY A 276 -1.45 34.42 -17.66
C GLY A 276 -0.07 34.88 -18.10
N PHE A 277 0.90 33.98 -18.08
CA PHE A 277 2.25 34.23 -18.60
C PHE A 277 2.26 34.22 -20.13
N GLU A 278 3.05 35.11 -20.73
CA GLU A 278 3.27 35.16 -22.17
C GLU A 278 3.91 33.85 -22.66
N LYS A 279 3.49 33.36 -23.82
CA LYS A 279 3.92 32.06 -24.35
C LYS A 279 5.37 32.06 -24.82
N ASP A 280 5.80 33.17 -25.42
CA ASP A 280 7.12 33.32 -26.02
C ASP A 280 8.16 33.86 -25.00
N ASP A 281 7.68 34.51 -23.93
CA ASP A 281 8.50 35.06 -22.84
C ASP A 281 7.87 34.75 -21.47
N PRO A 282 8.29 33.66 -20.79
CA PRO A 282 7.68 33.22 -19.54
C PRO A 282 7.99 34.14 -18.33
N GLU A 283 8.83 35.17 -18.51
CA GLU A 283 9.08 36.19 -17.50
C GLU A 283 8.01 37.30 -17.53
N ARG A 284 7.19 37.36 -18.57
CA ARG A 284 6.17 38.40 -18.73
C ARG A 284 4.76 37.88 -18.49
N ILE A 285 3.93 38.75 -17.92
CA ILE A 285 2.52 38.51 -17.64
C ILE A 285 1.68 39.39 -18.55
N ILE A 286 0.64 38.82 -19.15
CA ILE A 286 -0.30 39.54 -20.00
C ILE A 286 -1.58 39.85 -19.21
N VAL A 287 -2.04 41.09 -19.34
CA VAL A 287 -3.18 41.64 -18.62
C VAL A 287 -4.05 42.42 -19.60
N GLN A 288 -5.37 42.32 -19.46
CA GLN A 288 -6.33 43.17 -20.18
C GLN A 288 -6.97 44.16 -19.23
N ALA A 289 -7.08 45.42 -19.62
CA ALA A 289 -7.68 46.47 -18.80
C ALA A 289 -9.04 46.91 -19.37
N PHE A 290 -10.01 47.16 -18.50
CA PHE A 290 -11.34 47.61 -18.88
C PHE A 290 -11.86 48.72 -17.95
N ALA A 291 -12.53 49.72 -18.51
CA ALA A 291 -13.29 50.73 -17.78
C ALA A 291 -14.79 50.41 -17.83
N TYR A 292 -15.48 50.64 -16.70
CA TYR A 292 -16.90 50.38 -16.46
C TYR A 292 -17.73 51.67 -16.43
N THR A 293 -17.46 52.57 -17.37
CA THR A 293 -18.17 53.86 -17.52
C THR A 293 -19.40 53.68 -18.40
N GLY A 294 -20.47 53.06 -17.87
CA GLY A 294 -21.76 52.88 -18.55
C GLY A 294 -22.16 51.41 -18.76
N GLU A 295 -23.08 51.15 -19.70
CA GLU A 295 -23.64 49.80 -19.93
C GLU A 295 -22.65 48.81 -20.58
N LYS A 296 -21.72 49.31 -21.41
CA LYS A 296 -20.74 48.47 -22.10
C LYS A 296 -19.33 48.82 -21.63
N PRO A 297 -18.54 47.83 -21.15
CA PRO A 297 -17.18 48.09 -20.71
C PRO A 297 -16.30 48.53 -21.88
N ILE A 298 -15.55 49.59 -21.67
CA ILE A 298 -14.58 50.13 -22.62
C ILE A 298 -13.26 49.41 -22.43
N PHE A 299 -12.67 48.94 -23.54
CA PHE A 299 -11.38 48.27 -23.50
C PHE A 299 -10.25 49.28 -23.45
N LEU A 300 -9.39 49.18 -22.42
CA LEU A 300 -8.28 50.09 -22.17
C LEU A 300 -6.94 49.57 -22.73
N GLY A 301 -6.95 48.41 -23.38
CA GLY A 301 -5.79 47.79 -24.01
C GLY A 301 -5.37 46.47 -23.36
N THR A 302 -4.54 45.72 -24.10
CA THR A 302 -3.78 44.58 -23.63
C THR A 302 -2.37 45.06 -23.29
N TRP A 303 -1.91 44.74 -22.09
CA TRP A 303 -0.65 45.18 -21.52
C TRP A 303 0.18 43.97 -21.11
N SER A 304 1.50 44.11 -21.12
CA SER A 304 2.42 43.14 -20.50
C SER A 304 3.29 43.79 -19.45
N VAL A 305 3.59 43.03 -18.40
CA VAL A 305 4.49 43.45 -17.33
C VAL A 305 5.47 42.32 -17.03
N ASP A 306 6.69 42.68 -16.64
CA ASP A 306 7.66 41.71 -16.12
C ASP A 306 7.18 41.15 -14.76
N TYR A 307 7.57 39.93 -14.41
CA TYR A 307 7.14 39.27 -13.18
C TYR A 307 7.56 40.00 -11.89
N GLN A 308 8.55 40.90 -12.00
CA GLN A 308 9.03 41.75 -10.92
C GLN A 308 8.42 43.17 -10.91
N GLY A 309 7.54 43.51 -11.86
CA GLY A 309 6.96 44.86 -11.94
C GLY A 309 7.83 45.93 -12.61
N ASN A 310 9.11 45.64 -12.92
CA ASN A 310 10.05 46.65 -13.40
C ASN A 310 9.71 47.30 -14.76
N GLN A 311 9.08 46.54 -15.67
CA GLN A 311 8.83 47.02 -17.04
C GLN A 311 7.45 46.63 -17.59
N SER A 312 6.57 47.62 -17.68
CA SER A 312 5.28 47.56 -18.37
C SER A 312 5.38 47.94 -19.85
N ARG A 313 4.61 47.29 -20.72
CA ARG A 313 4.50 47.58 -22.15
C ARG A 313 3.04 47.46 -22.60
N LEU A 314 2.59 48.35 -23.47
CA LEU A 314 1.33 48.21 -24.19
C LEU A 314 1.53 47.25 -25.37
N ILE A 315 0.70 46.23 -25.51
CA ILE A 315 0.73 45.28 -26.62
C ILE A 315 -0.21 45.75 -27.74
N SER A 316 -1.47 46.02 -27.42
CA SER A 316 -2.50 46.36 -28.43
C SER A 316 -3.71 47.05 -27.81
N PHE A 317 -4.37 47.90 -28.60
CA PHE A 317 -5.70 48.44 -28.30
C PHE A 317 -6.84 47.65 -28.96
N ASP A 318 -6.52 46.67 -29.79
CA ASP A 318 -7.52 45.86 -30.47
C ASP A 318 -8.00 44.73 -29.56
N LYS A 319 -9.26 44.82 -29.14
CA LYS A 319 -9.93 43.80 -28.31
C LYS A 319 -9.99 42.42 -28.99
N ASN A 320 -9.91 42.38 -30.32
CA ASN A 320 -10.01 41.15 -31.12
C ASN A 320 -8.68 40.40 -31.23
N VAL A 321 -7.57 40.98 -30.80
CA VAL A 321 -6.28 40.29 -30.79
C VAL A 321 -6.25 39.37 -29.58
N GLU A 322 -6.31 38.06 -29.83
CA GLU A 322 -6.11 37.06 -28.79
C GLU A 322 -4.61 37.01 -28.43
N PRO A 323 -4.23 37.37 -27.21
CA PRO A 323 -2.83 37.34 -26.81
C PRO A 323 -2.33 35.91 -26.66
N SER A 324 -1.05 35.69 -27.00
CA SER A 324 -0.37 34.41 -26.88
C SER A 324 -0.04 34.10 -25.41
N VAL A 325 -1.00 33.51 -24.70
CA VAL A 325 -0.87 33.15 -23.28
C VAL A 325 -0.58 31.66 -23.12
N SER A 326 0.34 31.32 -22.23
CA SER A 326 0.62 29.93 -21.85
C SER A 326 -0.43 29.40 -20.86
N ILE A 327 -0.78 28.12 -20.99
CA ILE A 327 -1.75 27.45 -20.13
C ILE A 327 -1.10 26.19 -19.54
N ASN A 328 -0.51 26.32 -18.36
CA ASN A 328 0.41 25.31 -17.83
C ASN A 328 -0.22 24.46 -16.72
N GLY A 329 -0.96 25.09 -15.82
CA GLY A 329 -1.55 24.46 -14.67
C GLY A 329 -2.74 23.57 -14.98
N TYR A 330 -3.01 22.65 -14.06
CA TYR A 330 -4.06 21.63 -14.20
C TYR A 330 -5.08 21.66 -13.06
N LYS A 331 -6.29 21.18 -13.35
CA LYS A 331 -7.34 20.83 -12.37
C LYS A 331 -7.96 19.49 -12.71
N VAL A 332 -8.60 18.90 -11.71
CA VAL A 332 -9.39 17.67 -11.88
C VAL A 332 -10.87 18.03 -11.95
N ILE A 333 -11.55 17.54 -12.99
CA ILE A 333 -13.00 17.64 -13.15
C ILE A 333 -13.64 16.25 -13.11
N LYS A 334 -14.91 16.20 -12.72
CA LYS A 334 -15.73 14.99 -12.84
C LYS A 334 -16.15 14.84 -14.30
N ASP A 335 -15.74 13.75 -14.93
CA ASP A 335 -15.92 13.50 -16.37
C ASP A 335 -17.09 12.54 -16.65
N GLY A 336 -17.61 11.88 -15.62
CA GLY A 336 -18.76 10.99 -15.75
C GLY A 336 -18.88 10.01 -14.58
N VAL A 337 -19.46 8.86 -14.90
CA VAL A 337 -19.68 7.74 -14.00
C VAL A 337 -19.19 6.47 -14.70
N GLU A 338 -18.49 5.59 -13.97
CA GLU A 338 -18.05 4.30 -14.50
C GLU A 338 -19.22 3.46 -14.99
N SER A 339 -19.13 2.84 -16.16
CA SER A 339 -20.23 2.03 -16.69
C SER A 339 -20.49 0.79 -15.84
N PHE A 340 -21.76 0.40 -15.73
CA PHE A 340 -22.19 -0.79 -14.97
C PHE A 340 -21.44 -2.06 -15.40
N ASP A 341 -21.34 -2.30 -16.71
CA ASP A 341 -20.68 -3.48 -17.27
C ASP A 341 -19.19 -3.59 -16.92
N ALA A 342 -18.52 -2.45 -16.72
CA ALA A 342 -17.12 -2.44 -16.31
C ALA A 342 -16.98 -2.85 -14.83
N VAL A 343 -17.89 -2.36 -13.98
CA VAL A 343 -17.91 -2.69 -12.55
C VAL A 343 -18.22 -4.18 -12.33
N GLU A 344 -19.19 -4.73 -13.07
CA GLU A 344 -19.53 -6.17 -12.97
C GLU A 344 -18.34 -7.06 -13.36
N LYS A 345 -17.63 -6.72 -14.44
CA LYS A 345 -16.41 -7.45 -14.85
C LYS A 345 -15.30 -7.36 -13.81
N LEU A 346 -15.08 -6.19 -13.21
CA LEU A 346 -14.10 -6.02 -12.14
C LEU A 346 -14.47 -6.86 -10.90
N GLU A 347 -15.75 -6.85 -10.52
CA GLU A 347 -16.24 -7.65 -9.40
C GLU A 347 -16.08 -9.16 -9.65
N GLU A 348 -16.34 -9.62 -10.88
CA GLU A 348 -16.06 -11.01 -11.26
C GLU A 348 -14.58 -11.37 -11.14
N LEU A 349 -13.68 -10.48 -11.58
CA LEU A 349 -12.24 -10.69 -11.47
C LEU A 349 -11.80 -10.75 -10.00
N GLU A 350 -12.22 -9.80 -9.17
CA GLU A 350 -11.93 -9.81 -7.73
C GLU A 350 -12.49 -11.07 -7.03
N LYS A 351 -13.69 -11.53 -7.41
CA LYS A 351 -14.25 -12.80 -6.91
C LYS A 351 -13.40 -14.00 -7.32
N ARG A 352 -12.83 -14.01 -8.53
CA ARG A 352 -11.94 -15.08 -9.00
C ARG A 352 -10.62 -15.04 -8.24
N GLU A 353 -10.02 -13.86 -8.11
CA GLU A 353 -8.77 -13.65 -7.37
C GLU A 353 -8.90 -14.01 -5.90
N THR A 354 -9.95 -13.54 -5.21
CA THR A 354 -10.20 -13.88 -3.80
C THR A 354 -10.46 -15.37 -3.60
N LYS A 355 -11.16 -16.04 -4.53
CA LYS A 355 -11.32 -17.50 -4.51
C LYS A 355 -9.98 -18.22 -4.69
N GLN A 356 -9.11 -17.71 -5.56
CA GLN A 356 -7.78 -18.27 -5.80
C GLN A 356 -6.87 -18.07 -4.59
N MET A 357 -6.77 -16.85 -4.06
CA MET A 357 -6.04 -16.54 -2.82
C MET A 357 -6.51 -17.40 -1.64
N ARG A 358 -7.82 -17.64 -1.50
CA ARG A 358 -8.37 -18.55 -0.48
C ARG A 358 -7.96 -20.01 -0.70
N LYS A 359 -7.84 -20.47 -1.95
CA LYS A 359 -7.34 -21.82 -2.27
C LYS A 359 -5.86 -21.92 -1.94
N ASP A 360 -5.07 -20.95 -2.38
CA ASP A 360 -3.62 -20.89 -2.17
C ASP A 360 -3.29 -20.82 -0.68
N TYR A 361 -4.01 -19.99 0.10
CA TYR A 361 -3.88 -19.93 1.56
C TYR A 361 -4.23 -21.27 2.23
N LYS A 362 -5.30 -21.95 1.80
CA LYS A 362 -5.67 -23.27 2.32
C LYS A 362 -4.62 -24.32 1.98
N GLN A 363 -4.01 -24.23 0.80
CA GLN A 363 -2.97 -25.15 0.37
C GLN A 363 -1.66 -24.92 1.14
N ALA A 364 -1.19 -23.67 1.22
CA ALA A 364 -0.03 -23.29 2.02
C ALA A 364 -0.20 -23.70 3.49
N ARG A 365 -1.39 -23.51 4.07
CA ARG A 365 -1.70 -23.97 5.43
C ARG A 365 -1.63 -25.49 5.58
N LYS A 366 -2.14 -26.25 4.60
CA LYS A 366 -2.05 -27.73 4.62
C LYS A 366 -0.60 -28.19 4.55
N GLU A 367 0.20 -27.57 3.68
CA GLU A 367 1.62 -27.85 3.54
C GLU A 367 2.38 -27.56 4.83
N ALA A 368 2.15 -26.41 5.47
CA ALA A 368 2.73 -26.08 6.77
C ALA A 368 2.34 -27.07 7.88
N VAL A 369 1.06 -27.47 7.95
CA VAL A 369 0.61 -28.47 8.92
C VAL A 369 1.23 -29.84 8.66
N ASN A 370 1.42 -30.22 7.39
CA ASN A 370 2.06 -31.48 7.04
C ASN A 370 3.55 -31.46 7.45
N GLN A 371 4.28 -30.37 7.19
CA GLN A 371 5.67 -30.21 7.64
C GLN A 371 5.80 -30.37 9.16
N ILE A 372 4.91 -29.74 9.94
CA ILE A 372 4.91 -29.88 11.41
C ILE A 372 4.65 -31.34 11.85
N LYS A 373 3.75 -32.05 11.15
CA LYS A 373 3.48 -33.47 11.44
C LYS A 373 4.66 -34.36 11.08
N ASP A 374 5.35 -34.06 9.99
CA ASP A 374 6.53 -34.79 9.55
C ASP A 374 7.68 -34.61 10.56
N GLU A 375 7.91 -33.37 11.03
CA GLU A 375 8.85 -33.06 12.13
C GLU A 375 8.54 -33.88 13.40
N TYR A 376 7.29 -33.88 13.85
CA TYR A 376 6.86 -34.69 15.00
C TYR A 376 7.10 -36.18 14.77
N SER A 377 6.76 -36.69 13.58
CA SER A 377 6.94 -38.10 13.25
C SER A 377 8.42 -38.50 13.28
N PHE A 378 9.31 -37.60 12.86
CA PHE A 378 10.75 -37.78 12.89
C PHE A 378 11.28 -37.79 14.33
N ALA A 379 10.87 -36.83 15.15
CA ALA A 379 11.24 -36.74 16.56
C ALA A 379 10.83 -37.99 17.36
N VAL A 380 9.59 -38.47 17.18
CA VAL A 380 9.09 -39.68 17.86
C VAL A 380 9.82 -40.94 17.40
N LYS A 381 10.23 -41.02 16.13
CA LYS A 381 11.05 -42.14 15.65
C LYS A 381 12.41 -42.17 16.35
N GLY A 382 13.06 -41.01 16.51
CA GLY A 382 14.31 -40.86 17.28
C GLY A 382 14.14 -41.34 18.72
N LEU A 383 13.16 -40.78 19.44
CA LEU A 383 12.85 -41.15 20.83
C LEU A 383 12.61 -42.67 21.02
N ASN A 384 11.96 -43.32 20.04
CA ASN A 384 11.70 -44.75 20.08
C ASN A 384 12.95 -45.60 19.81
N GLN A 385 13.92 -45.09 19.05
CA GLN A 385 15.22 -45.75 18.90
C GLN A 385 16.00 -45.66 20.22
N ASP A 386 16.10 -44.47 20.80
CA ASP A 386 16.80 -44.24 22.07
C ASP A 386 16.22 -45.14 23.18
N TYR A 387 14.90 -45.17 23.33
CA TYR A 387 14.22 -46.06 24.29
C TYR A 387 14.54 -47.54 24.07
N LYS A 388 14.60 -48.01 22.82
CA LYS A 388 14.93 -49.42 22.53
C LYS A 388 16.37 -49.74 22.90
N ASP A 389 17.30 -48.82 22.66
CA ASP A 389 18.71 -49.01 22.95
C ASP A 389 18.95 -49.01 24.46
N GLU A 390 18.38 -48.03 25.18
CA GLU A 390 18.43 -47.98 26.64
C GLU A 390 17.78 -49.21 27.31
N TYR A 391 16.63 -49.64 26.82
CA TYR A 391 15.93 -50.82 27.35
C TYR A 391 16.71 -52.12 27.09
N ARG A 392 17.42 -52.19 25.96
CA ARG A 392 18.27 -53.33 25.61
C ARG A 392 19.52 -53.38 26.47
N ASP A 393 20.13 -52.23 26.73
CA ASP A 393 21.28 -52.09 27.63
C ASP A 393 20.89 -52.41 29.07
N TYR A 394 19.73 -51.92 29.51
CA TYR A 394 19.17 -52.27 30.82
C TYR A 394 18.99 -53.79 31.00
N ARG A 395 18.37 -54.47 30.02
CA ARG A 395 18.20 -55.93 30.06
C ARG A 395 19.52 -56.68 30.19
N LYS A 396 20.56 -56.18 29.53
CA LYS A 396 21.90 -56.79 29.54
C LYS A 396 22.61 -56.56 30.86
N LEU A 397 22.57 -55.34 31.39
CA LEU A 397 23.11 -55.03 32.72
C LEU A 397 22.45 -55.89 33.81
N ARG A 398 21.13 -56.11 33.74
CA ARG A 398 20.41 -57.02 34.65
C ARG A 398 20.82 -58.49 34.50
N ALA A 399 21.10 -58.94 33.27
CA ALA A 399 21.60 -60.31 33.04
C ALA A 399 23.04 -60.49 33.56
N LEU A 400 23.84 -59.42 33.57
CA LEU A 400 25.21 -59.39 34.04
C LEU A 400 25.31 -59.26 35.57
N SER A 401 24.46 -58.46 36.21
CA SER A 401 24.47 -58.24 37.68
C SER A 401 24.18 -59.48 38.55
N GLY A 402 23.87 -60.63 37.94
CA GLY A 402 23.74 -61.91 38.63
C GLY A 402 25.05 -62.71 38.75
N ALA A 403 26.15 -62.25 38.15
CA ALA A 403 27.47 -62.88 38.22
C ALA A 403 28.32 -62.22 39.32
N THR A 404 28.94 -63.00 40.19
CA THR A 404 29.85 -62.52 41.25
C THR A 404 31.22 -62.16 40.69
N GLU A 405 31.81 -61.08 41.24
CA GLU A 405 33.14 -60.43 41.03
C GLU A 405 33.23 -59.24 40.04
N ASN A 406 33.70 -58.10 40.58
CA ASN A 406 33.55 -56.74 40.06
C ASN A 406 34.39 -56.38 38.81
N VAL A 407 35.39 -57.18 38.45
CA VAL A 407 36.36 -56.86 37.37
C VAL A 407 36.02 -57.60 36.06
N GLU A 408 35.70 -58.89 36.13
CA GLU A 408 35.28 -59.69 34.96
C GLU A 408 33.95 -59.19 34.36
N LEU A 409 33.08 -58.66 35.21
CA LEU A 409 31.81 -58.04 34.83
C LEU A 409 31.98 -56.80 33.93
N GLN A 410 32.96 -55.96 34.24
CA GLN A 410 33.26 -54.77 33.43
C GLN A 410 33.87 -55.15 32.08
N GLU A 411 34.71 -56.18 32.03
CA GLU A 411 35.29 -56.68 30.79
C GLU A 411 34.25 -57.37 29.90
N ALA A 412 33.33 -58.15 30.49
CA ALA A 412 32.22 -58.77 29.77
C ALA A 412 31.25 -57.72 29.18
N TYR A 413 30.98 -56.64 29.92
CA TYR A 413 30.16 -55.53 29.42
C TYR A 413 30.86 -54.74 28.31
N LYS A 414 32.17 -54.47 28.43
CA LYS A 414 32.99 -53.83 27.36
C LYS A 414 33.03 -54.69 26.09
N LYS A 415 33.26 -55.99 26.21
CA LYS A 415 33.20 -56.92 25.06
C LYS A 415 31.83 -56.93 24.40
N TYR A 416 30.75 -56.90 25.19
CA TYR A 416 29.40 -56.80 24.65
C TYR A 416 29.16 -55.47 23.91
N LEU A 417 29.62 -54.35 24.44
CA LEU A 417 29.52 -53.04 23.79
C LEU A 417 30.23 -53.06 22.42
N ILE A 418 31.44 -53.62 22.35
CA ILE A 418 32.23 -53.76 21.12
C ILE A 418 31.51 -54.66 20.10
N ASP A 419 30.98 -55.81 20.53
CA ASP A 419 30.21 -56.71 19.67
C ASP A 419 28.92 -56.08 19.15
N GLN A 420 28.29 -55.22 19.95
CA GLN A 420 27.11 -54.47 19.56
C GLN A 420 27.46 -53.41 18.52
N LEU A 421 28.51 -52.62 18.77
CA LEU A 421 29.03 -51.60 17.87
C LEU A 421 29.38 -52.24 16.51
N ASN A 422 30.04 -53.40 16.51
CA ASN A 422 30.33 -54.14 15.28
C ASN A 422 29.08 -54.63 14.55
N LYS A 423 28.02 -55.03 15.26
CA LYS A 423 26.73 -55.41 14.65
C LYS A 423 25.98 -54.21 14.07
N ASP A 424 26.07 -53.05 14.72
CA ASP A 424 25.43 -51.83 14.26
C ASP A 424 26.21 -51.18 13.11
N ILE A 425 27.54 -51.28 13.09
CA ILE A 425 28.38 -51.01 11.91
C ILE A 425 27.96 -51.90 10.74
N ASN A 426 27.89 -53.22 10.92
CA ASN A 426 27.46 -54.14 9.86
C ASN A 426 26.02 -53.88 9.36
N LYS A 427 25.11 -53.41 10.23
CA LYS A 427 23.74 -53.05 9.83
C LYS A 427 23.70 -51.72 9.10
N SER A 428 24.43 -50.72 9.57
CA SER A 428 24.50 -49.40 8.93
C SER A 428 25.17 -49.50 7.57
N GLU A 429 26.22 -50.29 7.41
CA GLU A 429 26.81 -50.61 6.09
C GLU A 429 25.79 -51.26 5.15
N LYS A 430 24.99 -52.23 5.64
CA LYS A 430 23.91 -52.84 4.84
C LYS A 430 22.80 -51.85 4.48
N GLN A 431 22.50 -50.86 5.33
CA GLN A 431 21.54 -49.80 5.03
C GLN A 431 22.11 -48.80 4.03
N MET A 432 23.39 -48.42 4.15
CA MET A 432 24.10 -47.57 3.20
C MET A 432 24.11 -48.19 1.80
N ILE A 433 24.40 -49.50 1.69
CA ILE A 433 24.34 -50.23 0.42
C ILE A 433 22.92 -50.24 -0.16
N LYS A 434 21.87 -50.31 0.67
CA LYS A 434 20.48 -50.24 0.20
C LYS A 434 20.11 -48.85 -0.29
N LEU A 435 20.49 -47.80 0.45
CA LEU A 435 20.24 -46.41 0.06
C LEU A 435 20.98 -46.05 -1.22
N GLN A 436 22.24 -46.49 -1.38
CA GLN A 436 22.98 -46.33 -2.64
C GLN A 436 22.25 -46.98 -3.82
N LYS A 437 21.72 -48.20 -3.65
CA LYS A 437 20.90 -48.86 -4.68
C LYS A 437 19.57 -48.15 -4.97
N GLU A 438 19.00 -47.43 -3.99
CA GLU A 438 17.80 -46.62 -4.21
C GLU A 438 18.12 -45.32 -4.95
N ILE A 439 19.26 -44.69 -4.64
CA ILE A 439 19.79 -43.53 -5.36
C ILE A 439 20.05 -43.88 -6.83
N GLU A 440 20.75 -44.98 -7.12
CA GLU A 440 20.98 -45.46 -8.49
C GLU A 440 19.66 -45.74 -9.25
N LYS A 441 18.63 -46.21 -8.54
CA LYS A 441 17.29 -46.41 -9.13
C LYS A 441 16.54 -45.11 -9.36
N THR A 442 16.72 -44.08 -8.53
CA THR A 442 16.14 -42.76 -8.77
C THR A 442 16.86 -42.03 -9.88
N ASP A 443 18.18 -42.16 -9.96
CA ASP A 443 19.01 -41.55 -11.01
C ASP A 443 18.67 -42.15 -12.38
N SER A 444 18.58 -43.48 -12.47
CA SER A 444 18.11 -44.13 -13.71
C SER A 444 16.66 -43.81 -14.08
N LYS A 445 15.80 -43.43 -13.11
CA LYS A 445 14.44 -42.93 -13.40
C LYS A 445 14.46 -41.48 -13.86
N LEU A 446 15.33 -40.65 -13.28
CA LEU A 446 15.56 -39.27 -13.70
C LEU A 446 16.11 -39.22 -15.12
N GLU A 447 17.12 -40.04 -15.45
CA GLU A 447 17.65 -40.17 -16.82
C GLU A 447 16.57 -40.56 -17.83
N LYS A 448 15.70 -41.52 -17.49
CA LYS A 448 14.55 -41.88 -18.34
C LYS A 448 13.56 -40.73 -18.55
N LEU A 449 13.27 -39.96 -17.50
CA LEU A 449 12.42 -38.77 -17.60
C LEU A 449 13.08 -37.64 -18.42
N TYR A 450 14.41 -37.50 -18.34
CA TYR A 450 15.18 -36.59 -19.18
C TYR A 450 15.17 -37.02 -20.65
N GLU A 451 15.27 -38.32 -20.94
CA GLU A 451 15.14 -38.87 -22.30
C GLU A 451 13.72 -38.70 -22.86
N GLU A 452 12.68 -38.93 -22.05
CA GLU A 452 11.27 -38.71 -22.42
C GLU A 452 10.97 -37.23 -22.72
N ASN A 453 11.50 -36.30 -21.91
CA ASN A 453 11.37 -34.86 -22.15
C ASN A 453 12.26 -34.35 -23.30
N GLY A 454 13.39 -35.01 -23.56
CA GLY A 454 14.27 -34.73 -24.70
C GLY A 454 13.70 -35.18 -26.05
N GLN A 455 12.82 -36.20 -26.07
CA GLN A 455 12.10 -36.63 -27.27
C GLN A 455 10.87 -35.74 -27.58
N SER A 456 10.23 -35.17 -26.55
CA SER A 456 9.11 -34.23 -26.71
C SER A 456 9.51 -32.88 -27.34
N SER A 457 10.80 -32.55 -27.40
CA SER A 457 11.34 -31.32 -27.98
C SER A 457 11.82 -31.46 -29.43
N LYS A 458 11.78 -32.68 -30.02
CA LYS A 458 12.09 -32.93 -31.44
C LYS A 458 10.88 -33.04 -32.38
N SER A 459 9.64 -32.91 -31.88
CA SER A 459 8.42 -33.05 -32.70
C SER A 459 7.56 -31.77 -32.79
N LYS A 460 8.21 -30.60 -32.93
CA LYS A 460 7.55 -29.39 -33.44
C LYS A 460 8.40 -28.78 -34.56
N THR A 461 8.36 -29.43 -35.72
CA THR A 461 8.80 -28.83 -36.98
C THR A 461 7.72 -27.83 -37.42
N LEU A 462 8.11 -26.56 -37.52
CA LEU A 462 7.33 -25.53 -38.22
C LEU A 462 7.16 -25.92 -39.71
N PRO A 463 6.02 -25.63 -40.36
CA PRO A 463 5.85 -25.88 -41.78
C PRO A 463 6.71 -24.89 -42.57
N ASN A 464 7.68 -25.41 -43.31
CA ASN A 464 8.48 -24.63 -44.26
C ASN A 464 7.76 -24.64 -45.61
N VAL A 465 7.31 -23.45 -46.02
CA VAL A 465 6.91 -23.13 -47.38
C VAL A 465 8.16 -23.10 -48.24
N GLN A 466 8.23 -23.91 -49.30
CA GLN A 466 8.91 -23.54 -50.54
C GLN A 466 8.60 -24.51 -51.70
N ASN A 467 7.93 -23.93 -52.70
CA ASN A 467 8.21 -24.04 -54.14
C ASN A 467 8.23 -25.43 -54.80
N GLU A 468 7.14 -25.74 -55.49
CA GLU A 468 7.18 -26.27 -56.85
C GLU A 468 6.14 -25.52 -57.67
N ASP A 469 6.58 -24.72 -58.65
CA ASP A 469 5.96 -24.75 -59.97
C ASP A 469 6.95 -24.22 -61.00
N THR A 470 7.46 -25.17 -61.77
CA THR A 470 8.10 -24.96 -63.06
C THR A 470 7.04 -24.72 -64.14
N ALA A 471 7.35 -23.75 -65.00
CA ALA A 471 7.20 -23.81 -66.45
C ALA A 471 6.00 -23.09 -67.12
N LYS A 472 6.40 -22.32 -68.14
CA LYS A 472 5.70 -21.93 -69.38
C LYS A 472 4.75 -20.73 -69.32
N GLY A 473 5.05 -19.75 -70.19
CA GLY A 473 4.12 -18.72 -70.66
C GLY A 473 4.63 -17.33 -70.40
#